data_AF-A0A812VB64-F1
#
_entry.id   AF-A0A812VB64-F1
#
_cell.length_a   1.000
_cell.length_b   1.000
_cell.length_c   1.000
_cell.angle_alpha   90.00
_cell.angle_beta   90.00
_cell.angle_gamma   90.00
#
_symmetry.space_group_name_H-M   'P 1'
#
loop_
_entity.id
_entity.type
_entity.pdbx_description
1 polymer ?
#
loop_
_entity_poly.entity_id
_entity_poly.type
_entity_poly.pdbx_seq_one_letter_code
_entity_poly.pdbx_strand_id
1 'polypeptide(L)'
;VLPSWSVSWLRKAKQQELAKLFQQHGEQEDDLLWARFAQALEVQKQVCGLQANSDIAGLFRRVAELLKDPAGPAPDGALNALRAALRKEQAVVQDGLRVVLHHLEVGARCILLSDRRDFCIGIRQFLRENEDVDEDLVADWRPHKVASLFPLSQNAEQPWCVAEVTHSAVDPMSAAANLAAKEAARRWG
;
A
#
# COMPACT_ATOMS: atom_id res chain seq x y z
N VAL A 1 8.42 14.31 -4.79
CA VAL A 1 8.57 15.74 -4.42
C VAL A 1 7.54 16.10 -3.37
N LEU A 2 7.94 16.66 -2.22
CA LEU A 2 7.00 17.11 -1.19
C LEU A 2 6.36 18.46 -1.54
N PRO A 3 5.11 18.74 -1.14
CA PRO A 3 4.53 20.08 -1.24
C PRO A 3 5.41 21.16 -0.59
N SER A 4 5.34 22.40 -1.09
CA SER A 4 6.15 23.52 -0.55
C SER A 4 5.83 23.84 0.92
N TRP A 5 4.63 23.50 1.38
CA TRP A 5 4.16 23.72 2.74
C TRP A 5 4.48 22.57 3.71
N SER A 6 5.11 21.48 3.26
CA SER A 6 5.36 20.28 4.10
C SER A 6 6.14 20.56 5.38
N VAL A 7 7.17 21.43 5.32
CA VAL A 7 7.91 21.84 6.52
C VAL A 7 7.00 22.54 7.53
N SER A 8 6.16 23.45 7.07
CA SER A 8 5.25 24.21 7.95
C SER A 8 4.20 23.31 8.61
N TRP A 9 3.74 22.29 7.89
CA TRP A 9 2.83 21.27 8.42
C TRP A 9 3.54 20.38 9.44
N LEU A 10 4.72 19.84 9.09
CA LEU A 10 5.49 18.93 9.95
C LEU A 10 5.84 19.58 11.30
N ARG A 11 6.23 20.86 11.30
CA ARG A 11 6.48 21.62 12.54
C ARG A 11 5.28 21.64 13.49
N LYS A 12 4.05 21.66 12.97
CA LYS A 12 2.80 21.71 13.75
C LYS A 12 2.22 20.34 14.08
N ALA A 13 2.47 19.32 13.25
CA ALA A 13 1.87 18.00 13.34
C ALA A 13 2.22 17.29 14.67
N LYS A 14 1.22 16.89 15.45
CA LYS A 14 1.46 16.24 16.76
C LYS A 14 1.85 14.77 16.60
N GLN A 15 2.41 14.14 17.64
CA GLN A 15 2.73 12.70 17.62
C GLN A 15 1.54 11.85 17.16
N GLN A 16 0.33 12.10 17.66
CA GLN A 16 -0.86 11.31 17.29
C GLN A 16 -1.19 11.40 15.79
N GLU A 17 -1.07 12.60 15.21
CA GLU A 17 -1.32 12.83 13.79
C GLU A 17 -0.24 12.15 12.93
N LEU A 18 1.02 12.23 13.35
CA LEU A 18 2.14 11.57 12.69
C LEU A 18 2.02 10.05 12.76
N ALA A 19 1.69 9.49 13.93
CA ALA A 19 1.49 8.05 14.11
C ALA A 19 0.36 7.53 13.21
N LYS A 20 -0.78 8.22 13.19
CA LYS A 20 -1.91 7.86 12.32
C LYS A 20 -1.52 7.92 10.84
N LEU A 21 -0.79 8.96 10.44
CA LEU A 21 -0.29 9.08 9.07
C LEU A 21 0.58 7.88 8.69
N PHE A 22 1.53 7.51 9.55
CA PHE A 22 2.44 6.41 9.27
C PHE A 22 1.75 5.05 9.32
N GLN A 23 0.76 4.86 10.20
CA GLN A 23 -0.05 3.65 10.20
C GLN A 23 -0.84 3.48 8.88
N GLN A 24 -1.33 4.59 8.32
CA GLN A 24 -2.14 4.57 7.09
C GLN A 24 -1.31 4.44 5.81
N HIS A 25 -0.14 5.07 5.77
CA HIS A 25 0.67 5.22 4.56
C HIS A 25 2.07 4.61 4.64
N GLY A 26 2.43 4.08 5.80
CA GLY A 26 3.70 3.39 6.01
C GLY A 26 3.67 1.98 5.43
N GLU A 27 4.84 1.52 4.99
CA GLU A 27 5.01 0.20 4.39
C GLU A 27 5.14 -0.92 5.43
N GLN A 28 5.51 -0.59 6.68
CA GLN A 28 5.62 -1.55 7.77
C GLN A 28 4.30 -1.81 8.50
N GLU A 29 4.12 -3.05 8.93
CA GLU A 29 2.95 -3.56 9.66
C GLU A 29 2.95 -3.29 11.17
N ASP A 30 4.08 -2.84 11.72
CA ASP A 30 4.22 -2.65 13.16
C ASP A 30 3.81 -1.23 13.59
N ASP A 31 2.59 -1.14 14.13
CA ASP A 31 2.02 0.10 14.67
C ASP A 31 2.84 0.70 15.82
N LEU A 32 3.48 -0.15 16.64
CA LEU A 32 4.27 0.30 17.78
C LEU A 32 5.56 0.98 17.30
N LEU A 33 6.19 0.44 16.26
CA LEU A 33 7.36 1.07 15.64
C LEU A 33 7.03 2.44 15.05
N TRP A 34 5.88 2.57 14.38
CA TRP A 34 5.42 3.87 13.87
C TRP A 34 5.07 4.87 14.97
N ALA A 35 4.46 4.41 16.07
CA ALA A 35 4.17 5.26 17.22
C ALA A 35 5.46 5.78 17.89
N ARG A 36 6.47 4.92 18.05
CA ARG A 36 7.80 5.30 18.59
C ARG A 36 8.51 6.27 17.65
N PHE A 37 8.46 6.02 16.34
CA PHE A 37 9.03 6.91 15.34
C PHE A 37 8.37 8.30 15.37
N ALA A 38 7.04 8.35 15.43
CA ALA A 38 6.28 9.59 15.53
C ALA A 38 6.60 10.39 16.80
N GLN A 39 6.78 9.71 17.93
CA GLN A 39 7.17 10.34 19.20
C GLN A 39 8.55 10.99 19.10
N ALA A 40 9.54 10.24 18.61
CA ALA A 40 10.90 10.76 18.44
C ALA A 40 10.93 11.91 17.42
N LEU A 41 10.13 11.83 16.37
CA LEU A 41 10.01 12.87 15.36
C LEU A 41 9.43 14.18 15.92
N GLU A 42 8.42 14.10 16.79
CA GLU A 42 7.83 15.29 17.44
C GLU A 42 8.85 16.04 18.30
N VAL A 43 9.74 15.31 18.98
CA VAL A 43 10.82 15.91 19.77
C VAL A 43 11.89 16.49 18.84
N GLN A 44 12.37 15.69 17.88
CA GLN A 44 13.52 16.07 17.05
C GLN A 44 13.23 17.23 16.09
N LYS A 45 11.99 17.41 15.63
CA LYS A 45 11.62 18.54 14.77
C LYS A 45 11.68 19.90 15.48
N GLN A 46 11.64 19.94 16.82
CA GLN A 46 11.81 21.18 17.59
C GLN A 46 13.28 21.56 17.72
N VAL A 47 14.18 20.57 17.66
CA VAL A 47 15.62 20.74 17.76
C VAL A 47 16.23 21.01 16.37
N CYS A 48 15.77 20.27 15.36
CA CYS A 48 16.19 20.44 13.97
C CYS A 48 15.46 21.64 13.38
N GLY A 49 16.13 22.78 13.20
CA GLY A 49 15.58 23.97 12.57
C GLY A 49 15.26 23.79 11.07
N LEU A 50 14.24 22.97 10.75
CA LEU A 50 13.82 22.62 9.39
C LEU A 50 13.48 23.85 8.57
N GLN A 51 14.13 24.12 7.44
CA GLN A 51 13.80 25.27 6.58
C GLN A 51 13.24 24.85 5.22
N ALA A 52 13.71 23.73 4.68
CA ALA A 52 13.35 23.25 3.37
C ALA A 52 12.96 21.76 3.38
N ASN A 53 12.31 21.32 2.30
CA ASN A 53 11.92 19.92 2.14
C ASN A 53 13.12 18.96 2.10
N SER A 54 14.31 19.45 1.70
CA SER A 54 15.58 18.71 1.77
C SER A 54 15.94 18.29 3.20
N ASP A 55 15.52 19.08 4.20
CA ASP A 55 15.90 18.86 5.59
C ASP A 55 15.09 17.74 6.23
N ILE A 56 13.91 17.43 5.68
CA ILE A 56 13.01 16.39 6.20
C ILE A 56 13.65 15.00 6.09
N ALA A 57 14.32 14.71 4.98
CA ALA A 57 15.06 13.45 4.80
C ALA A 57 16.22 13.33 5.80
N GLY A 58 16.86 14.46 6.15
CA GLY A 58 17.89 14.51 7.20
C GLY A 58 17.31 14.26 8.59
N LEU A 59 16.15 14.83 8.89
CA LEU A 59 15.44 14.61 10.15
C LEU A 59 15.02 13.14 10.32
N PHE A 60 14.45 12.51 9.29
CA PHE A 60 14.02 11.11 9.36
C PHE A 60 15.21 10.16 9.56
N ARG A 61 16.34 10.42 8.91
CA ARG A 61 17.59 9.68 9.16
C ARG A 61 18.05 9.81 10.61
N ARG A 62 18.09 11.04 11.15
CA ARG A 62 18.46 11.28 12.55
C ARG A 62 17.52 10.57 13.52
N VAL A 63 16.22 10.54 13.26
CA VAL A 63 15.25 9.83 14.10
C VAL A 63 15.49 8.32 14.07
N ALA A 64 15.72 7.75 12.89
CA ALA A 64 16.06 6.32 12.77
C ALA A 64 17.36 5.98 13.51
N GLU A 65 18.40 6.82 13.37
CA GLU A 65 19.67 6.68 14.09
C GLU A 65 19.52 6.82 15.61
N LEU A 66 18.64 7.71 16.09
CA LEU A 66 18.36 7.90 17.51
C LEU A 66 17.71 6.65 18.13
N LEU A 67 16.75 6.06 17.41
CA LEU A 67 16.03 4.88 17.87
C LEU A 67 16.89 3.62 17.86
N LYS A 68 17.94 3.58 17.01
CA LYS A 68 18.86 2.44 16.84
C LYS A 68 18.14 1.11 16.67
N ASP A 69 16.97 1.16 16.03
CA ASP A 69 16.10 0.01 15.87
C ASP A 69 16.31 -0.57 14.46
N PRO A 70 16.95 -1.75 14.31
CA PRO A 70 17.17 -2.36 13.00
C PRO A 70 15.85 -2.75 12.32
N ALA A 71 14.82 -3.00 13.11
CA ALA A 71 13.47 -3.27 12.62
C ALA A 71 12.68 -1.97 12.43
N GLY A 72 13.21 -0.80 12.77
CA GLY A 72 12.51 0.46 12.67
C GLY A 72 12.29 0.93 11.22
N PRO A 73 11.44 1.94 11.02
CA PRO A 73 11.13 2.44 9.69
C PRO A 73 12.34 2.98 8.94
N ALA A 74 12.49 2.55 7.68
CA ALA A 74 13.46 3.15 6.78
C ALA A 74 13.13 4.64 6.57
N PRO A 75 14.13 5.54 6.62
CA PRO A 75 13.91 6.98 6.41
C PRO A 75 13.19 7.31 5.10
N ASP A 76 13.51 6.59 4.02
CA ASP A 76 12.87 6.77 2.72
C ASP A 76 11.40 6.30 2.72
N GLY A 77 11.10 5.19 3.41
CA GLY A 77 9.74 4.72 3.62
C GLY A 77 8.89 5.72 4.41
N ALA A 78 9.45 6.30 5.48
CA ALA A 78 8.78 7.37 6.22
C ALA A 78 8.55 8.63 5.33
N LEU A 79 9.51 8.98 4.48
CA LEU A 79 9.37 10.10 3.54
C LEU A 79 8.28 9.85 2.51
N ASN A 80 8.19 8.62 2.00
CA ASN A 80 7.14 8.20 1.07
C ASN A 80 5.76 8.24 1.74
N ALA A 81 5.64 7.77 2.97
CA ALA A 81 4.39 7.85 3.74
C ALA A 81 3.93 9.30 3.93
N LEU A 82 4.86 10.20 4.31
CA LEU A 82 4.57 11.62 4.43
C LEU A 82 4.09 12.22 3.10
N ARG A 83 4.80 11.93 2.01
CA ARG A 83 4.43 12.41 0.67
C ARG A 83 3.03 11.93 0.29
N ALA A 84 2.74 10.64 0.48
CA ALA A 84 1.48 10.02 0.15
C ALA A 84 0.30 10.68 0.86
N ALA A 85 0.44 10.91 2.17
CA ALA A 85 -0.58 11.56 2.98
C ALA A 85 -0.81 13.01 2.56
N LEU A 86 0.26 13.80 2.44
CA LEU A 86 0.14 15.24 2.16
C LEU A 86 -0.39 15.52 0.75
N ARG A 87 -0.11 14.64 -0.21
CA ARG A 87 -0.64 14.74 -1.58
C ARG A 87 -1.97 14.04 -1.77
N LYS A 88 -2.51 13.38 -0.74
CA LYS A 88 -3.72 12.55 -0.82
C LYS A 88 -3.66 11.57 -1.99
N GLU A 89 -2.50 10.93 -2.18
CA GLU A 89 -2.25 10.14 -3.39
C GLU A 89 -3.25 9.00 -3.56
N GLN A 90 -3.68 8.42 -2.44
CA GLN A 90 -4.73 7.41 -2.44
C GLN A 90 -6.03 7.92 -3.06
N ALA A 91 -6.48 9.13 -2.72
CA ALA A 91 -7.69 9.72 -3.29
C ALA A 91 -7.54 9.96 -4.80
N VAL A 92 -6.37 10.44 -5.23
CA VAL A 92 -6.06 10.64 -6.66
C VAL A 92 -6.11 9.32 -7.43
N VAL A 93 -5.58 8.24 -6.84
CA VAL A 93 -5.66 6.90 -7.43
C VAL A 93 -7.12 6.46 -7.55
N GLN A 94 -7.92 6.60 -6.49
CA GLN A 94 -9.34 6.24 -6.49
C GLN A 94 -10.13 6.99 -7.56
N ASP A 95 -9.92 8.31 -7.69
CA ASP A 95 -10.57 9.10 -8.72
C ASP A 95 -10.13 8.68 -10.13
N GLY A 96 -8.84 8.36 -10.32
CA GLY A 96 -8.33 7.81 -11.57
C GLY A 96 -8.97 6.46 -11.93
N LEU A 97 -9.13 5.57 -10.95
CA LEU A 97 -9.79 4.26 -11.15
C LEU A 97 -11.23 4.41 -11.59
N ARG A 98 -11.99 5.36 -11.03
CA ARG A 98 -13.37 5.66 -11.46
C ARG A 98 -13.42 6.09 -12.92
N VAL A 99 -12.51 6.97 -13.33
CA VAL A 99 -12.44 7.43 -14.73
C VAL A 99 -12.11 6.27 -15.66
N VAL A 100 -11.13 5.43 -15.29
CA VAL A 100 -10.76 4.25 -16.10
C VAL A 100 -11.94 3.30 -16.21
N LEU A 101 -12.60 2.97 -15.09
CA LEU A 101 -13.75 2.08 -15.07
C LEU A 101 -14.89 2.57 -15.98
N HIS A 102 -15.16 3.88 -15.98
CA HIS A 102 -16.19 4.47 -16.83
C HIS A 102 -15.91 4.35 -18.33
N HIS A 103 -14.64 4.26 -18.73
CA HIS A 103 -14.22 4.17 -20.13
C HIS A 103 -13.86 2.75 -20.57
N LEU A 104 -13.92 1.76 -19.67
CA LEU A 104 -13.65 0.38 -20.04
C LEU A 104 -14.80 -0.18 -20.88
N GLU A 105 -14.48 -0.62 -22.08
CA GLU A 105 -15.40 -1.35 -22.94
C GLU A 105 -15.65 -2.77 -22.39
N VAL A 106 -16.79 -3.35 -22.77
CA VAL A 106 -17.13 -4.73 -22.39
C VAL A 106 -16.06 -5.69 -22.90
N GLY A 107 -15.50 -6.49 -21.99
CA GLY A 107 -14.42 -7.45 -22.28
C GLY A 107 -13.01 -6.86 -22.25
N ALA A 108 -12.86 -5.55 -22.07
CA ALA A 108 -11.56 -4.92 -21.87
C ALA A 108 -10.94 -5.31 -20.52
N ARG A 109 -9.61 -5.22 -20.42
CA ARG A 109 -8.85 -5.50 -19.20
C ARG A 109 -8.02 -4.29 -18.82
N CYS A 110 -8.07 -3.91 -17.54
CA CYS A 110 -7.17 -2.94 -16.95
C CYS A 110 -6.12 -3.67 -16.09
N ILE A 111 -4.85 -3.32 -16.25
CA ILE A 111 -3.75 -3.85 -15.45
C ILE A 111 -3.19 -2.71 -14.61
N LEU A 112 -3.16 -2.91 -13.30
CA LEU A 112 -2.63 -1.96 -12.33
C LEU A 112 -1.37 -2.57 -11.69
N LEU A 113 -0.28 -1.81 -11.68
CA LEU A 113 0.98 -2.22 -11.05
C LEU A 113 1.29 -1.26 -9.90
N SER A 114 1.43 -1.83 -8.70
CA SER A 114 1.79 -1.09 -7.50
C SER A 114 2.63 -1.99 -6.59
N ASP A 115 3.75 -1.48 -6.11
CA ASP A 115 4.56 -2.06 -5.04
C ASP A 115 4.14 -1.55 -3.65
N ARG A 116 3.20 -0.60 -3.61
CA ARG A 116 2.74 0.05 -2.38
C ARG A 116 1.52 -0.64 -1.78
N ARG A 117 1.66 -1.05 -0.52
CA ARG A 117 0.63 -1.74 0.26
C ARG A 117 -0.67 -0.93 0.40
N ASP A 118 -0.56 0.35 0.75
CA ASP A 118 -1.73 1.21 0.95
C ASP A 118 -2.56 1.37 -0.34
N PHE A 119 -1.88 1.45 -1.49
CA PHE A 119 -2.52 1.49 -2.80
C PHE A 119 -3.22 0.17 -3.11
N CYS A 120 -2.57 -0.98 -2.89
CA CYS A 120 -3.17 -2.29 -3.11
C CYS A 120 -4.44 -2.49 -2.26
N ILE A 121 -4.43 -2.06 -0.99
CA ILE A 121 -5.62 -2.12 -0.12
C ILE A 121 -6.76 -1.31 -0.71
N GLY A 122 -6.51 -0.08 -1.15
CA GLY A 122 -7.55 0.76 -1.75
C GLY A 122 -8.04 0.27 -3.10
N ILE A 123 -7.17 -0.28 -3.95
CA ILE A 123 -7.57 -0.87 -5.23
C ILE A 123 -8.51 -2.05 -4.98
N ARG A 124 -8.20 -2.93 -4.02
CA ARG A 124 -9.09 -4.05 -3.65
C ARG A 124 -10.44 -3.57 -3.16
N GLN A 125 -10.45 -2.56 -2.30
CA GLN A 125 -11.70 -1.97 -1.81
C GLN A 125 -12.52 -1.39 -2.97
N PHE A 126 -11.88 -0.61 -3.84
CA PHE A 126 -12.52 -0.03 -5.02
C PHE A 126 -13.16 -1.09 -5.92
N LEU A 127 -12.42 -2.17 -6.22
CA LEU A 127 -12.92 -3.23 -7.07
C LEU A 127 -14.12 -3.93 -6.43
N ARG A 128 -14.09 -4.20 -5.12
CA ARG A 128 -15.24 -4.77 -4.41
C ARG A 128 -16.48 -3.87 -4.49
N GLU A 129 -16.32 -2.58 -4.25
CA GLU A 129 -17.42 -1.60 -4.31
C GLU A 129 -18.03 -1.44 -5.71
N ASN A 130 -17.31 -1.85 -6.76
CA ASN A 130 -17.78 -1.78 -8.15
C ASN A 130 -18.07 -3.16 -8.76
N GLU A 131 -17.88 -4.23 -8.00
CA GLU A 131 -18.27 -5.60 -8.33
C GLU A 131 -19.62 -5.95 -7.70
N ASP A 132 -20.46 -4.94 -7.46
CA ASP A 132 -21.79 -5.12 -6.89
C ASP A 132 -22.65 -5.97 -7.84
N VAL A 133 -23.14 -7.06 -7.26
CA VAL A 133 -24.10 -7.96 -7.87
C VAL A 133 -25.47 -7.34 -7.71
N ASP A 134 -26.14 -7.03 -8.80
CA ASP A 134 -27.57 -6.73 -8.76
C ASP A 134 -28.32 -8.04 -8.42
N GLU A 135 -28.71 -8.18 -7.16
CA GLU A 135 -29.35 -9.38 -6.61
C GLU A 135 -30.62 -9.75 -7.38
N ASP A 136 -31.38 -8.76 -7.86
CA ASP A 136 -32.61 -8.98 -8.62
C ASP A 136 -32.30 -9.55 -10.01
N LEU A 137 -31.21 -9.11 -10.65
CA LEU A 137 -30.77 -9.62 -11.95
C LEU A 137 -30.17 -11.03 -11.89
N VAL A 138 -29.58 -11.42 -10.75
CA VAL A 138 -28.93 -12.73 -10.59
C VAL A 138 -29.73 -13.73 -9.75
N ALA A 139 -30.91 -13.37 -9.24
CA ALA A 139 -31.71 -14.19 -8.32
C ALA A 139 -31.92 -15.63 -8.82
N ASP A 140 -32.15 -15.81 -10.13
CA ASP A 140 -32.39 -17.11 -10.75
C ASP A 140 -31.11 -17.80 -11.27
N TRP A 141 -29.95 -17.19 -11.09
CA TRP A 141 -28.71 -17.72 -11.63
C TRP A 141 -28.18 -18.85 -10.75
N ARG A 142 -27.58 -19.86 -11.39
CA ARG A 142 -26.94 -20.95 -10.64
C ARG A 142 -25.77 -20.38 -9.82
N PRO A 143 -25.58 -20.80 -8.54
CA PRO A 143 -24.55 -20.24 -7.66
C PRO A 143 -23.13 -20.24 -8.24
N HIS A 144 -22.74 -21.29 -8.98
CA HIS A 144 -21.42 -21.36 -9.62
C HIS A 144 -21.22 -20.31 -10.72
N LYS A 145 -22.30 -19.90 -11.41
CA LYS A 145 -22.25 -18.88 -12.45
C LYS A 145 -22.04 -17.50 -11.82
N VAL A 146 -22.77 -17.20 -10.74
CA VAL A 146 -22.59 -15.97 -9.96
C VAL A 146 -21.16 -15.90 -9.39
N ALA A 147 -20.68 -16.99 -8.79
CA ALA A 147 -19.32 -17.09 -8.26
C ALA A 147 -18.23 -16.89 -9.32
N SER A 148 -18.46 -17.33 -10.57
CA SER A 148 -17.49 -17.17 -11.66
C SER A 148 -17.42 -15.75 -12.23
N LEU A 149 -18.51 -14.97 -12.12
CA LEU A 149 -18.62 -13.63 -12.71
C LEU A 149 -18.41 -12.52 -11.68
N PHE A 150 -18.74 -12.78 -10.40
CA PHE A 150 -18.59 -11.85 -9.28
C PHE A 150 -17.80 -12.48 -8.13
N PRO A 151 -16.56 -12.89 -8.39
CA PRO A 151 -15.78 -13.64 -7.41
C PRO A 151 -15.35 -12.88 -6.16
N LEU A 152 -15.26 -11.54 -6.18
CA LEU A 152 -15.03 -10.73 -4.99
C LEU A 152 -16.28 -10.63 -4.10
N SER A 153 -17.49 -10.86 -4.64
CA SER A 153 -18.73 -10.83 -3.87
C SER A 153 -18.85 -12.02 -2.90
N GLN A 154 -18.27 -13.18 -3.26
CA GLN A 154 -18.37 -14.41 -2.47
C GLN A 154 -17.15 -14.71 -1.60
N ASN A 155 -15.97 -14.21 -1.99
CA ASN A 155 -14.78 -14.36 -1.15
C ASN A 155 -13.82 -13.19 -1.41
N ALA A 156 -13.65 -12.38 -0.37
CA ALA A 156 -12.78 -11.22 -0.34
C ALA A 156 -11.29 -11.56 -0.62
N GLU A 157 -10.90 -12.84 -0.47
CA GLU A 157 -9.51 -13.31 -0.50
C GLU A 157 -9.18 -14.20 -1.71
N GLN A 158 -10.04 -14.29 -2.73
CA GLN A 158 -9.73 -15.14 -3.89
C GLN A 158 -8.57 -14.55 -4.73
N PRO A 159 -7.52 -15.35 -5.05
CA PRO A 159 -6.27 -14.86 -5.65
C PRO A 159 -6.36 -14.41 -7.11
N TRP A 160 -7.52 -14.55 -7.78
CA TRP A 160 -7.67 -14.32 -9.22
C TRP A 160 -8.50 -13.08 -9.59
N CYS A 161 -9.18 -12.45 -8.63
CA CYS A 161 -10.04 -11.29 -8.87
C CYS A 161 -9.25 -9.97 -8.71
N VAL A 162 -8.21 -10.02 -7.89
CA VAL A 162 -7.06 -9.12 -7.92
C VAL A 162 -5.86 -10.04 -7.95
N ALA A 163 -5.31 -10.28 -9.13
CA ALA A 163 -4.01 -10.92 -9.22
C ALA A 163 -2.97 -9.95 -8.65
N GLU A 164 -2.78 -9.98 -7.34
CA GLU A 164 -1.56 -9.45 -6.75
C GLU A 164 -0.42 -10.32 -7.26
N VAL A 165 0.20 -9.89 -8.35
CA VAL A 165 1.46 -10.47 -8.82
C VAL A 165 2.57 -9.88 -7.96
N THR A 166 2.58 -10.21 -6.66
CA THR A 166 3.77 -10.01 -5.83
C THR A 166 4.25 -11.37 -5.35
N HIS A 167 5.39 -11.79 -5.89
CA HIS A 167 6.46 -12.18 -4.98
C HIS A 167 7.51 -11.09 -5.21
N SER A 168 7.73 -10.24 -4.20
CA SER A 168 8.87 -10.35 -3.29
C SER A 168 10.18 -10.45 -4.06
N ALA A 169 11.21 -9.72 -3.62
CA ALA A 169 12.56 -9.79 -4.15
C ALA A 169 13.20 -11.17 -3.91
N VAL A 170 12.60 -12.25 -4.43
CA VAL A 170 13.22 -13.56 -4.49
C VAL A 170 14.12 -13.51 -5.71
N ASP A 171 15.41 -13.31 -5.42
CA ASP A 171 16.55 -13.51 -6.31
C ASP A 171 16.20 -14.53 -7.43
N PRO A 172 16.37 -14.20 -8.72
CA PRO A 172 16.07 -15.08 -9.85
C PRO A 172 16.58 -16.52 -9.69
N MET A 173 17.65 -16.70 -8.91
CA MET A 173 18.22 -17.99 -8.52
C MET A 173 17.25 -18.90 -7.75
N SER A 174 16.37 -18.34 -6.93
CA SER A 174 15.40 -19.08 -6.10
C SER A 174 14.23 -19.67 -6.90
N ALA A 175 13.82 -19.01 -7.98
CA ALA A 175 12.75 -19.50 -8.86
C ALA A 175 13.18 -20.77 -9.61
N ALA A 176 14.45 -20.83 -10.03
CA ALA A 176 15.05 -22.02 -10.62
C ALA A 176 15.12 -23.18 -9.62
N ALA A 177 15.47 -22.89 -8.36
CA ALA A 177 15.51 -23.91 -7.29
C ALA A 177 14.12 -24.49 -6.98
N ASN A 178 13.07 -23.66 -6.96
CA ASN A 178 11.70 -24.10 -6.73
C ASN A 178 11.12 -24.90 -7.92
N LEU A 179 11.51 -24.55 -9.15
CA LEU A 179 11.14 -25.32 -10.33
C LEU A 179 11.79 -26.71 -10.29
N ALA A 180 13.08 -26.78 -9.99
CA ALA A 180 13.83 -28.02 -9.85
C ALA A 180 13.27 -28.91 -8.73
N ALA A 181 12.88 -28.32 -7.59
CA ALA A 181 12.25 -29.07 -6.49
C ALA A 181 10.88 -29.65 -6.88
N LYS A 182 10.06 -28.92 -7.64
CA LYS A 182 8.77 -29.41 -8.15
C LYS A 182 8.94 -30.51 -9.20
N GLU A 183 9.94 -30.41 -10.06
CA GLU A 183 10.25 -31.44 -11.05
C GLU A 183 10.82 -32.71 -10.40
N ALA A 184 11.62 -32.56 -9.34
CA ALA A 184 12.09 -33.68 -8.54
C ALA A 184 10.92 -34.38 -7.84
N ALA A 185 9.99 -33.65 -7.23
CA ALA A 185 8.82 -34.25 -6.57
C ALA A 185 7.91 -35.04 -7.55
N ARG A 186 7.80 -34.60 -8.81
CA ARG A 186 7.05 -35.31 -9.86
C ARG A 186 7.71 -36.59 -10.36
N ARG A 187 9.01 -36.79 -10.11
CA ARG A 187 9.71 -38.01 -10.53
C ARG A 187 9.62 -39.15 -9.50
N TRP A 188 9.09 -38.87 -8.32
CA TRP A 188 9.02 -39.79 -7.18
C TRP A 188 7.59 -40.12 -6.72
N GLY A 189 6.58 -39.66 -7.45
CA GLY A 189 5.17 -40.06 -7.31
C GLY A 189 4.67 -40.66 -8.60
#